data_AF-A0A699VX86-F1
#
_entry.id   AF-A0A699VX86-F1
#
_cell.length_a   1.000
_cell.length_b   1.000
_cell.length_c   1.000
_cell.angle_alpha   90.00
_cell.angle_beta   90.00
_cell.angle_gamma   90.00
#
_symmetry.space_group_name_H-M   'P 1'
#
loop_
_entity.id
_entity.type
_entity.pdbx_description
1 polymer ?
#
loop_
_entity_poly.entity_id
_entity_poly.type
_entity_poly.pdbx_seq_one_letter_code
_entity_poly.pdbx_strand_id
1 'polypeptide(L)'
;MAKYEVTHRLSTAYHPQTSGQVEVTNCGLKRILERTMGENRASWSDKLEDALWAFRTAFKTSVGCTPYRLVYGKACHLLVVLERKAYRALKHANFVLKTAGDH
;
A
#
# COMPACT_ATOMS: atom_id res chain seq x y z
N MET A 1 -8.14 -20.70 18.18
CA MET A 1 -7.05 -20.37 17.23
C MET A 1 -6.82 -21.44 16.16
N ALA A 2 -7.29 -22.69 16.34
CA ALA A 2 -7.17 -23.76 15.34
C ALA A 2 -8.06 -23.62 14.08
N LYS A 3 -8.98 -22.64 14.02
CA LYS A 3 -9.94 -22.49 12.90
C LYS A 3 -9.28 -22.18 11.55
N TYR A 4 -8.10 -21.57 11.56
CA TYR A 4 -7.38 -21.18 10.34
C TYR A 4 -5.94 -21.73 10.30
N GLU A 5 -5.59 -22.65 11.20
CA GLU A 5 -4.25 -23.23 11.31
C GLU A 5 -3.11 -22.19 11.41
N VAL A 6 -3.42 -20.98 11.89
CA VAL A 6 -2.42 -19.91 12.06
C VAL A 6 -1.68 -20.10 13.39
N THR A 7 -0.37 -20.32 13.31
CA THR A 7 0.51 -20.29 14.48
C THR A 7 0.95 -18.84 14.75
N HIS A 8 0.52 -18.28 15.87
CA HIS A 8 0.94 -16.94 16.29
C HIS A 8 2.36 -16.99 16.86
N ARG A 9 3.28 -16.22 16.27
CA ARG A 9 4.62 -15.96 16.83
C ARG A 9 4.61 -14.61 17.53
N LEU A 10 4.85 -14.60 18.83
CA LEU A 10 4.87 -13.38 19.65
C LEU A 10 6.33 -13.01 19.98
N SER A 11 6.61 -11.71 19.95
CA SER A 11 7.87 -11.16 20.50
C SER A 11 7.63 -10.69 21.92
N THR A 12 8.65 -10.81 22.77
CA THR A 12 8.65 -10.23 24.12
C THR A 12 8.75 -8.70 24.04
N ALA A 13 8.10 -8.01 24.97
CA ALA A 13 8.18 -6.56 25.10
C ALA A 13 9.65 -6.13 25.27
N TYR A 14 10.06 -5.04 24.62
CA TYR A 14 11.40 -4.45 24.67
C TYR A 14 12.56 -5.30 24.12
N HIS A 15 12.29 -6.51 23.58
CA HIS A 15 13.30 -7.33 22.90
C HIS A 15 12.73 -8.03 21.64
N PRO A 16 12.38 -7.28 20.58
CA PRO A 16 11.77 -7.84 19.38
C PRO A 16 12.82 -8.53 18.50
N GLN A 17 13.21 -9.75 18.87
CA GLN A 17 14.27 -10.52 18.19
C GLN A 17 13.91 -10.95 16.76
N THR A 18 12.63 -10.84 16.37
CA THR A 18 12.11 -11.35 15.09
C THR A 18 11.44 -10.32 14.20
N SER A 19 11.32 -9.05 14.63
CA SER A 19 10.50 -8.04 13.93
C SER A 19 11.28 -7.04 13.06
N GLY A 20 12.60 -7.18 12.94
CA GLY A 20 13.45 -6.17 12.26
C GLY A 20 13.03 -5.86 10.82
N GLN A 21 12.63 -6.87 10.04
CA GLN A 21 12.17 -6.65 8.66
C GLN A 21 10.83 -5.90 8.60
N VAL A 22 9.94 -6.14 9.57
CA VAL A 22 8.67 -5.43 9.72
C VAL A 22 8.93 -3.98 10.14
N GLU A 23 9.87 -3.74 11.05
CA GLU A 23 10.25 -2.40 11.49
C GLU A 23 10.81 -1.56 10.33
N VAL A 24 11.79 -2.08 9.58
CA VAL A 24 12.37 -1.39 8.42
C VAL A 24 11.30 -1.08 7.36
N THR A 25 10.40 -2.03 7.12
CA THR A 25 9.29 -1.85 6.17
C THR A 25 8.33 -0.77 6.64
N ASN A 26 7.93 -0.79 7.91
CA ASN A 26 7.04 0.20 8.50
C ASN A 26 7.66 1.60 8.51
N CYS A 27 8.96 1.72 8.80
CA CYS A 27 9.70 2.99 8.70
C CYS A 27 9.68 3.53 7.26
N GLY A 28 9.88 2.66 6.26
CA GLY A 28 9.80 3.04 4.86
C GLY A 28 8.41 3.56 4.46
N LEU A 29 7.35 2.88 4.89
CA LEU A 29 5.97 3.28 4.61
C LEU A 29 5.59 4.59 5.29
N LYS A 30 5.95 4.77 6.57
CA LYS A 30 5.76 6.03 7.31
C LYS A 30 6.41 7.19 6.58
N ARG A 31 7.65 7.04 6.10
CA ARG A 31 8.37 8.09 5.38
C ARG A 31 7.69 8.48 4.05
N ILE A 32 7.07 7.53 3.36
CA ILE A 32 6.30 7.80 2.13
C ILE A 32 5.02 8.57 2.48
N LEU A 33 4.30 8.15 3.52
CA LEU A 33 3.09 8.81 4.00
C LEU A 33 3.37 10.25 4.45
N GLU A 34 4.40 10.45 5.27
CA GLU A 34 4.83 11.78 5.74
C GLU A 34 5.08 12.75 4.57
N ARG A 35 5.73 12.26 3.50
CA ARG A 35 5.98 13.06 2.29
C ARG A 35 4.71 13.37 1.50
N THR A 36 3.74 12.47 1.51
CA THR A 36 2.53 12.57 0.68
C THR A 36 1.44 13.42 1.34
N MET A 37 1.40 13.45 2.67
CA MET A 37 0.35 14.10 3.44
C MET A 37 0.63 15.58 3.78
N GLY A 38 1.90 16.02 3.68
CA GLY A 38 2.27 17.40 4.02
C GLY A 38 1.86 17.76 5.46
N GLU A 39 1.21 18.91 5.63
CA GLU A 39 0.72 19.38 6.94
C GLU A 39 -0.55 18.68 7.42
N ASN A 40 -1.37 18.14 6.51
CA ASN A 40 -2.65 17.55 6.87
C ASN A 40 -2.51 16.08 7.28
N ARG A 41 -2.27 15.85 8.57
CA ARG A 41 -2.08 14.51 9.14
C ARG A 41 -3.36 13.66 9.23
N ALA A 42 -4.53 14.25 9.06
CA ALA A 42 -5.81 13.55 9.23
C ALA A 42 -6.16 12.62 8.07
N SER A 43 -5.63 12.86 6.87
CA SER A 43 -5.97 12.12 5.64
C SER A 43 -5.05 10.93 5.33
N TRP A 44 -4.39 10.37 6.35
CA TRP A 44 -3.41 9.29 6.17
C TRP A 44 -4.03 8.01 5.59
N SER A 45 -5.26 7.69 5.98
CA SER A 45 -5.99 6.51 5.49
C SER A 45 -6.18 6.58 3.98
N ASP A 46 -6.51 7.77 3.46
CA ASP A 46 -6.83 7.98 2.05
C ASP A 46 -5.58 7.89 1.18
N LYS A 47 -4.40 8.21 1.75
CA LYS A 47 -3.11 8.11 1.09
C LYS A 47 -2.39 6.77 1.29
N LEU A 48 -2.93 5.91 2.16
CA LEU A 48 -2.29 4.63 2.49
C LEU A 48 -2.17 3.71 1.27
N GLU A 49 -3.22 3.61 0.46
CA GLU A 49 -3.19 2.79 -0.76
C GLU A 49 -2.14 3.26 -1.77
N ASP A 50 -1.99 4.59 -1.93
CA ASP A 50 -0.97 5.16 -2.82
C ASP A 50 0.45 4.97 -2.25
N ALA A 51 0.62 5.10 -0.94
CA ALA A 51 1.89 4.84 -0.27
C ALA A 51 2.32 3.37 -0.36
N LEU A 52 1.38 2.44 -0.15
CA LEU A 52 1.61 1.00 -0.32
C LEU A 52 1.95 0.66 -1.77
N TRP A 53 1.27 1.29 -2.73
CA TRP A 53 1.57 1.13 -4.14
C TRP A 53 3.00 1.56 -4.46
N ALA A 54 3.37 2.79 -4.09
CA ALA A 54 4.71 3.33 -4.29
C ALA A 54 5.78 2.44 -3.64
N PHE A 55 5.53 1.94 -2.43
CA PHE A 55 6.45 1.03 -1.75
C PHE A 55 6.64 -0.29 -2.50
N ARG A 56 5.56 -0.89 -3.01
CA ARG A 56 5.59 -2.18 -3.72
C ARG A 56 6.28 -2.08 -5.07
N THR A 57 6.17 -0.94 -5.76
CA THR A 57 6.77 -0.73 -7.08
C THR A 57 8.18 -0.15 -7.03
N ALA A 58 8.60 0.42 -5.89
CA ALA A 58 9.95 0.94 -5.74
C ALA A 58 10.99 -0.21 -5.68
N PHE A 59 12.09 -0.06 -6.41
CA PHE A 59 13.20 -0.99 -6.36
C PHE A 59 13.87 -0.96 -4.98
N LYS A 60 14.15 -2.12 -4.40
CA LYS A 60 14.84 -2.25 -3.12
C LYS A 60 16.23 -2.82 -3.36
N THR A 61 17.26 -2.01 -3.13
CA THR A 61 18.65 -2.43 -3.31
C THR A 61 19.03 -3.63 -2.44
N SER A 62 18.48 -3.73 -1.22
CA SER A 62 18.72 -4.87 -0.31
C SER A 62 18.18 -6.20 -0.84
N VAL A 63 17.17 -6.16 -1.71
CA VAL A 63 16.52 -7.34 -2.31
C VAL A 63 16.89 -7.51 -3.79
N GLY A 64 17.48 -6.49 -4.42
CA GLY A 64 17.82 -6.48 -5.84
C GLY A 64 16.60 -6.45 -6.78
N CYS A 65 15.39 -6.22 -6.27
CA CYS A 65 14.18 -6.07 -7.08
C CYS A 65 13.09 -5.28 -6.35
N THR A 66 11.93 -5.11 -7.01
CA THR A 66 10.74 -4.51 -6.42
C THR A 66 9.98 -5.55 -5.57
N PRO A 67 9.41 -5.19 -4.41
CA PRO A 67 8.58 -6.11 -3.62
C PRO A 67 7.43 -6.74 -4.42
N TYR A 68 6.84 -6.02 -5.37
CA TYR A 68 5.80 -6.56 -6.26
C TYR A 68 6.30 -7.77 -7.08
N ARG A 69 7.50 -7.65 -7.68
CA ARG A 69 8.13 -8.74 -8.44
C ARG A 69 8.42 -9.96 -7.57
N LEU A 70 8.73 -9.77 -6.29
CA LEU A 70 8.97 -10.87 -5.36
C LEU A 70 7.69 -11.68 -5.07
N VAL A 71 6.53 -11.02 -5.03
CA VAL A 71 5.25 -11.69 -4.77
C VAL A 71 4.64 -12.32 -6.02
N TYR A 72 4.70 -11.62 -7.16
CA TYR A 72 3.99 -12.04 -8.38
C TYR A 72 4.90 -12.65 -9.46
N GLY A 73 6.22 -12.65 -9.25
CA GLY A 73 7.20 -13.13 -10.22
C GLY A 73 7.37 -12.24 -11.47
N LYS A 74 6.56 -11.18 -11.63
CA LYS A 74 6.54 -10.29 -12.80
C LYS A 74 6.85 -8.84 -12.42
N ALA A 75 7.43 -8.09 -13.35
CA ALA A 75 7.58 -6.65 -13.19
C ALA A 75 6.20 -5.97 -13.15
N CYS A 76 6.08 -4.92 -12.34
CA CYS A 76 4.85 -4.16 -12.25
C CYS A 76 4.70 -3.30 -13.52
N HIS A 77 3.71 -3.58 -14.36
CA HIS A 77 3.37 -2.69 -15.48
C HIS A 77 2.58 -1.51 -14.93
N LEU A 78 3.31 -0.47 -14.51
CA LEU A 78 2.79 0.75 -13.88
C LEU A 78 1.58 1.35 -14.60
N LEU A 79 1.54 1.24 -15.94
CA LEU A 79 0.46 1.73 -16.80
C LEU A 79 -0.88 1.05 -16.52
N VAL A 80 -0.93 -0.29 -16.42
CA VAL A 80 -2.20 -1.03 -16.30
C VAL A 80 -2.93 -0.71 -15.00
N VAL A 81 -2.20 -0.48 -13.90
CA VAL A 81 -2.82 -0.15 -12.62
C VAL A 81 -3.25 1.30 -12.54
N LEU A 82 -2.51 2.23 -13.15
CA LEU A 82 -2.93 3.62 -13.31
C LEU A 82 -4.17 3.73 -14.20
N GLU A 83 -4.20 3.02 -15.33
CA GLU A 83 -5.37 2.94 -16.22
C GLU A 83 -6.60 2.42 -15.49
N ARG A 84 -6.45 1.36 -14.68
CA ARG A 84 -7.57 0.82 -13.88
C ARG A 84 -8.05 1.80 -12.80
N LYS A 85 -7.15 2.55 -12.16
CA LYS A 85 -7.50 3.60 -11.20
C LYS A 85 -8.23 4.76 -11.90
N ALA A 86 -7.70 5.23 -13.04
CA ALA A 86 -8.32 6.27 -13.85
C ALA A 86 -9.71 5.85 -14.35
N TYR A 87 -9.85 4.61 -14.82
CA TYR A 87 -11.12 4.03 -15.23
C TYR A 87 -12.14 3.97 -14.07
N ARG A 88 -11.71 3.59 -12.86
CA ARG A 88 -12.57 3.63 -11.67
C ARG A 88 -13.01 5.05 -11.31
N ALA A 89 -12.12 6.02 -11.35
CA ALA A 89 -12.45 7.42 -11.09
C ALA A 89 -13.45 7.96 -12.12
N LEU A 90 -13.23 7.66 -13.41
CA LEU A 90 -14.12 8.05 -14.49
C LEU A 90 -15.52 7.41 -14.36
N LYS A 91 -15.58 6.12 -14.00
CA LYS A 91 -16.85 5.44 -13.73
C LYS A 91 -17.60 6.08 -12.55
N HIS A 92 -16.91 6.46 -11.49
CA HIS A 92 -17.51 7.14 -10.34
C HIS A 92 -18.03 8.53 -10.70
N ALA A 93 -17.24 9.34 -11.42
CA ALA A 93 -17.67 10.65 -11.89
C ALA A 93 -18.92 10.55 -12.80
N ASN A 94 -18.94 9.60 -13.72
CA ASN A 94 -20.09 9.34 -14.59
C ASN A 94 -21.33 8.87 -13.83
N PHE A 95 -21.16 8.15 -12.72
CA PHE A 95 -22.27 7.77 -11.85
C PHE A 95 -22.86 8.99 -11.14
N VAL A 96 -22.02 9.83 -10.51
CA VAL A 96 -22.45 11.07 -9.83
C VAL A 96 -23.16 12.03 -10.80
N LEU A 97 -22.67 12.13 -12.05
CA LEU A 97 -23.28 13.00 -13.06
C LEU A 97 -24.68 12.54 -13.47
N LYS A 98 -24.94 11.23 -13.53
CA LYS A 98 -26.28 10.69 -13.83
C LYS A 98 -27.26 10.97 -12.70
N THR A 99 -26.87 10.76 -11.45
CA THR A 99 -27.73 11.03 -10.29
C THR A 99 -28.07 12.51 -10.12
N ALA A 100 -27.20 13.42 -10.59
CA ALA A 100 -27.44 14.87 -10.54
C ALA A 100 -28.36 15.38 -11.68
N GLY A 101 -28.55 14.59 -12.75
CA GLY A 101 -29.43 14.94 -13.87
C GLY A 101 -30.86 14.40 -13.74
N ASP A 102 -31.12 13.53 -12.76
CA ASP A 102 -32.45 12.93 -12.49
C ASP A 102 -33.27 13.77 -11.45
N HIS A 103 -32.99 15.08 -11.36
CA HIS A 103 -33.73 16.05 -10.54
C HIS A 103 -34.32 17.18 -11.39
#